data_AF-A0A2H6N0A1-F1
#
_entry.id   AF-A0A2H6N0A1-F1
#
_cell.length_a   1.000
_cell.length_b   1.000
_cell.length_c   1.000
_cell.angle_alpha   90.00
_cell.angle_beta   90.00
_cell.angle_gamma   90.00
#
_symmetry.space_group_name_H-M   'P 1'
#
loop_
_entity.id
_entity.type
_entity.pdbx_description
1 polymer ?
#
loop_
_entity_poly.entity_id
_entity_poly.type
_entity_poly.pdbx_seq_one_letter_code
_entity_poly.pdbx_strand_id
1 'polypeptide(L)'
;PPVGSQPEFESKCNKAKKSYIATQGCLQNTVNDFWRMVFQENSRVIVMTTKEVERGKSKCVKYWPDEHALKEYGVMRVRNVKESTAHDYTLRELKLSKVGQGNTERTVWQYHFRAWPDHGVPSDPGGVLDFLEEVHHKQENIAEAGPVVVHCSAGIGRTGTFIVIDI
;
A
#
# COMPACT_ATOMS: atom_id res chain seq x y z
N PRO A 1 -54.49 13.45 -19.41
CA PRO A 1 -53.15 13.98 -19.01
C PRO A 1 -52.28 12.85 -18.43
N PRO A 2 -51.20 12.43 -19.11
CA PRO A 2 -50.37 11.34 -18.62
C PRO A 2 -49.50 11.82 -17.46
N VAL A 3 -49.49 11.02 -16.40
CA VAL A 3 -48.65 11.19 -15.21
C VAL A 3 -47.20 10.96 -15.62
N GLY A 4 -46.34 11.94 -15.35
CA GLY A 4 -44.93 11.91 -15.71
C GLY A 4 -44.20 10.75 -15.05
N SER A 5 -43.50 9.97 -15.87
CA SER A 5 -42.47 9.03 -15.45
C SER A 5 -41.32 9.81 -14.80
N GLN A 6 -41.13 9.64 -13.49
CA GLN A 6 -39.88 10.04 -12.84
C GLN A 6 -38.74 9.16 -13.38
N PRO A 7 -37.55 9.72 -13.63
CA PRO A 7 -36.39 8.92 -13.98
C PRO A 7 -36.00 8.06 -12.78
N GLU A 8 -35.93 6.75 -12.98
CA GLU A 8 -35.37 5.80 -12.03
C GLU A 8 -33.92 6.23 -11.74
N PHE A 9 -33.66 6.64 -10.50
CA PHE A 9 -32.30 6.86 -10.04
C PHE A 9 -31.59 5.51 -10.04
N GLU A 10 -30.66 5.34 -10.98
CA GLU A 10 -29.73 4.21 -11.00
C GLU A 10 -29.14 4.02 -9.60
N SER A 11 -29.36 2.84 -9.04
CA SER A 11 -28.76 2.43 -7.78
C SER A 11 -27.25 2.46 -7.94
N LYS A 12 -26.58 3.43 -7.32
CA LYS A 12 -25.12 3.39 -7.16
C LYS A 12 -24.77 2.03 -6.56
N CYS A 13 -24.11 1.19 -7.35
CA CYS A 13 -23.55 -0.07 -6.90
C CYS A 13 -22.77 0.21 -5.61
N ASN A 14 -23.11 -0.47 -4.52
CA ASN A 14 -22.52 -0.34 -3.19
C ASN A 14 -21.08 -0.92 -3.18
N LYS A 15 -20.21 -0.48 -4.10
CA LYS A 15 -18.78 -0.70 -3.96
C LYS A 15 -18.34 0.10 -2.74
N ALA A 16 -17.83 -0.59 -1.72
CA ALA A 16 -17.25 0.06 -0.56
C ALA A 16 -16.23 1.11 -1.04
N LYS A 17 -16.35 2.36 -0.58
CA LYS A 17 -15.44 3.43 -0.98
C LYS A 17 -14.01 3.06 -0.59
N LYS A 18 -13.11 2.98 -1.57
CA LYS A 18 -11.67 2.88 -1.33
C LYS A 18 -11.21 4.09 -0.51
N SER A 19 -10.40 3.84 0.51
CA SER A 19 -9.80 4.86 1.36
C SER A 19 -8.29 4.64 1.42
N TYR A 20 -7.55 5.71 1.69
CA TYR A 20 -6.10 5.71 1.66
C TYR A 20 -5.52 6.34 2.92
N ILE A 21 -4.34 5.87 3.32
CA ILE A 21 -3.47 6.55 4.27
C ILE A 21 -2.25 7.03 3.48
N ALA A 22 -2.16 8.33 3.26
CA ALA A 22 -0.95 8.96 2.73
C ALA A 22 0.04 9.19 3.88
N THR A 23 1.25 8.65 3.76
CA THR A 23 2.29 8.82 4.79
C THR A 23 3.67 9.03 4.19
N GLN A 24 4.60 9.55 4.98
CA GLN A 24 6.01 9.68 4.60
C GLN A 24 6.73 8.32 4.62
N GLY A 25 7.88 8.26 3.96
CA GLY A 25 8.80 7.12 4.09
C GLY A 25 9.25 6.97 5.54
N CYS A 26 9.39 5.73 6.01
CA CYS A 26 9.77 5.48 7.39
C CYS A 26 11.15 6.08 7.70
N LEU A 27 11.26 6.64 8.90
CA LEU A 27 12.52 6.96 9.56
C LEU A 27 12.89 5.82 10.53
N GLN A 28 14.15 5.72 10.91
CA GLN A 28 14.62 4.65 11.80
C GLN A 28 13.85 4.59 13.13
N ASN A 29 13.45 5.75 13.66
CA ASN A 29 12.70 5.90 14.90
C ASN A 29 11.17 5.79 14.74
N THR A 30 10.64 5.72 13.51
CA THR A 30 9.18 5.65 13.27
C THR A 30 8.74 4.30 12.69
N VAL A 31 9.65 3.34 12.48
CA VAL A 31 9.30 2.01 11.93
C VAL A 31 8.28 1.28 12.80
N ASN A 32 8.43 1.37 14.12
CA ASN A 32 7.50 0.73 15.06
C ASN A 32 6.10 1.37 14.97
N ASP A 33 6.04 2.69 14.84
CA ASP A 33 4.77 3.43 14.70
C ASP A 33 4.08 3.13 13.38
N PHE A 34 4.85 2.96 12.30
CA PHE A 34 4.31 2.54 11.01
C PHE A 34 3.59 1.19 11.12
N TRP A 35 4.21 0.18 11.74
CA TRP A 35 3.55 -1.11 11.93
C TRP A 35 2.37 -1.06 12.88
N ARG A 36 2.40 -0.17 13.89
CA ARG A 36 1.23 0.09 14.74
C ARG A 36 0.07 0.67 13.95
N MET A 37 0.32 1.66 13.08
CA MET A 37 -0.67 2.25 12.19
C MET A 37 -1.25 1.20 11.25
N VAL A 38 -0.39 0.45 10.54
CA VAL A 38 -0.84 -0.63 9.65
C VAL A 38 -1.75 -1.57 10.43
N PHE A 39 -1.31 -2.06 11.61
CA PHE A 39 -2.09 -2.96 12.44
C PHE A 39 -3.45 -2.36 12.86
N GLN A 40 -3.46 -1.16 13.43
CA GLN A 40 -4.66 -0.50 13.96
C GLN A 40 -5.72 -0.27 12.89
N GLU A 41 -5.31 0.23 11.73
CA GLU A 41 -6.23 0.60 10.64
C GLU A 41 -6.69 -0.61 9.82
N ASN A 42 -6.31 -1.83 10.23
CA ASN A 42 -6.61 -3.04 9.49
C ASN A 42 -6.16 -3.01 8.02
N SER A 43 -5.14 -2.19 7.70
CA SER A 43 -4.59 -2.09 6.35
C SER A 43 -3.99 -3.42 5.90
N ARG A 44 -4.29 -3.77 4.65
CA ARG A 44 -3.92 -5.06 4.02
C ARG A 44 -3.00 -4.88 2.82
N VAL A 45 -2.93 -3.68 2.27
CA VAL A 45 -2.08 -3.34 1.12
C VAL A 45 -1.25 -2.10 1.46
N ILE A 46 0.05 -2.18 1.18
CA ILE A 46 1.01 -1.08 1.29
C ILE A 46 1.58 -0.82 -0.09
N VAL A 47 1.60 0.43 -0.52
CA VAL A 47 2.18 0.90 -1.78
C VAL A 47 3.37 1.80 -1.47
N MET A 48 4.56 1.34 -1.84
CA MET A 48 5.84 2.06 -1.72
C MET A 48 6.27 2.53 -3.10
N THR A 49 6.34 3.85 -3.31
CA THR A 49 6.63 4.49 -4.62
C THR A 49 8.02 5.13 -4.71
N THR A 50 8.98 4.66 -3.91
CA THR A 50 10.36 5.15 -3.89
C THR A 50 11.30 4.02 -3.53
N LYS A 51 12.53 4.07 -4.05
CA LYS A 51 13.60 3.18 -3.56
C LYS A 51 14.01 3.61 -2.15
N GLU A 52 14.67 2.73 -1.41
CA GLU A 52 15.20 3.07 -0.07
C GLU A 52 16.19 4.24 -0.13
N VAL A 53 17.04 4.24 -1.16
CA VAL A 53 18.02 5.28 -1.45
C VAL A 53 17.94 5.69 -2.91
N GLU A 54 17.90 7.00 -3.17
CA GLU A 54 17.92 7.60 -4.50
C GLU A 54 19.01 8.68 -4.52
N ARG A 55 19.97 8.58 -5.45
CA ARG A 55 21.15 9.48 -5.55
C ARG A 55 21.91 9.68 -4.23
N GLY A 56 22.10 8.59 -3.49
CA GLY A 56 22.81 8.61 -2.20
C GLY A 56 22.03 9.25 -1.04
N LYS A 57 20.77 9.67 -1.26
CA LYS A 57 19.90 10.21 -0.21
C LYS A 57 18.90 9.15 0.23
N SER A 58 18.83 8.90 1.53
CA SER A 58 17.80 8.06 2.14
C SER A 58 16.41 8.66 1.87
N LYS A 59 15.50 7.84 1.36
CA LYS A 59 14.10 8.21 1.10
C LYS A 59 13.15 7.52 2.05
N CYS A 60 13.46 6.27 2.40
CA CYS A 60 12.70 5.44 3.31
C CYS A 60 13.64 4.37 3.87
N VAL A 61 13.70 4.20 5.18
CA VAL A 61 14.42 3.06 5.77
C VAL A 61 13.68 1.76 5.47
N LYS A 62 14.41 0.66 5.36
CA LYS A 62 13.82 -0.67 5.25
C LYS A 62 13.04 -1.02 6.51
N TYR A 63 11.71 -1.08 6.38
CA TYR A 63 10.79 -1.39 7.47
C TYR A 63 10.25 -2.82 7.44
N TRP A 64 10.69 -3.65 6.50
CA TRP A 64 10.29 -5.07 6.38
C TRP A 64 11.52 -5.99 6.56
N PRO A 65 11.33 -7.23 7.04
CA PRO A 65 12.41 -8.20 7.15
C PRO A 65 12.84 -8.72 5.77
N ASP A 66 14.05 -9.28 5.69
CA ASP A 66 14.51 -10.02 4.50
C ASP A 66 13.58 -11.20 4.19
N GLU A 67 13.61 -11.68 2.95
CA GLU A 67 12.79 -12.82 2.52
C GLU A 67 13.01 -14.04 3.44
N HIS A 68 11.92 -14.69 3.83
CA HIS A 68 11.85 -15.79 4.80
C HIS A 68 12.27 -15.45 6.23
N ALA A 69 12.70 -14.21 6.51
CA ALA A 69 13.03 -13.76 7.84
C ALA A 69 11.82 -13.22 8.61
N LEU A 70 11.99 -13.18 9.93
CA LEU A 70 11.02 -12.64 10.89
C LEU A 70 11.71 -11.58 11.73
N LYS A 71 11.02 -10.46 11.95
CA LYS A 71 11.53 -9.35 12.77
C LYS A 71 10.42 -8.74 13.62
N GLU A 72 10.79 -8.36 14.84
CA GLU A 72 9.92 -7.62 15.75
C GLU A 72 10.21 -6.12 15.66
N TYR A 73 9.13 -5.34 15.64
CA TYR A 73 9.09 -3.89 15.56
C TYR A 73 8.26 -3.38 16.75
N GLY A 74 8.91 -3.29 17.91
CA GLY A 74 8.21 -3.05 19.18
C GLY A 74 7.24 -4.19 19.48
N VAL A 75 5.94 -3.88 19.62
CA VAL A 75 4.89 -4.87 19.91
C VAL A 75 4.38 -5.61 18.67
N MET A 76 4.86 -5.26 17.47
CA MET A 76 4.44 -5.86 16.21
C MET A 76 5.47 -6.86 15.72
N ARG A 77 5.02 -7.97 15.15
CA ARG A 77 5.86 -9.01 14.57
C ARG A 77 5.52 -9.15 13.09
N VAL A 78 6.56 -9.10 12.25
CA VAL A 78 6.42 -9.20 10.80
C VAL A 78 7.30 -10.33 10.29
N ARG A 79 6.72 -11.21 9.48
CA ARG A 79 7.45 -12.23 8.70
C ARG A 79 7.30 -11.91 7.23
N ASN A 80 8.40 -11.92 6.49
CA ASN A 80 8.37 -11.86 5.04
C ASN A 80 8.29 -13.30 4.52
N VAL A 81 7.14 -13.67 3.97
CA VAL A 81 6.87 -15.04 3.51
C VAL A 81 7.55 -15.30 2.18
N LYS A 82 7.41 -14.33 1.26
CA LYS A 82 7.82 -14.47 -0.13
C LYS A 82 7.97 -13.10 -0.79
N GLU A 83 8.95 -12.97 -1.67
CA GLU A 83 9.07 -11.87 -2.63
C GLU A 83 8.81 -12.37 -4.06
N SER A 84 8.05 -11.61 -4.83
CA SER A 84 7.81 -11.85 -6.26
C SER A 84 8.24 -10.59 -7.02
N THR A 85 9.23 -10.73 -7.90
CA THR A 85 9.74 -9.60 -8.69
C THR A 85 9.06 -9.54 -10.05
N ALA A 86 8.34 -8.45 -10.31
CA ALA A 86 7.85 -8.06 -11.62
C ALA A 86 8.85 -7.08 -12.27
N HIS A 87 8.53 -6.63 -13.49
CA HIS A 87 9.34 -5.66 -14.23
C HIS A 87 9.49 -4.34 -13.43
N ASP A 88 8.38 -3.67 -13.11
CA ASP A 88 8.42 -2.33 -12.50
C ASP A 88 8.33 -2.33 -10.97
N TYR A 89 7.98 -3.46 -10.35
CA TYR A 89 7.75 -3.54 -8.92
C TYR A 89 8.19 -4.89 -8.31
N THR A 90 8.32 -4.90 -6.98
CA THR A 90 8.45 -6.12 -6.17
C THR A 90 7.23 -6.23 -5.27
N LEU A 91 6.57 -7.39 -5.29
CA LEU A 91 5.50 -7.75 -4.37
C LEU A 91 6.07 -8.55 -3.21
N ARG A 92 5.73 -8.18 -1.98
CA ARG A 92 6.06 -8.96 -0.78
C ARG A 92 4.80 -9.41 -0.07
N GLU A 93 4.75 -10.70 0.25
CA GLU A 93 3.73 -11.26 1.13
C GLU A 93 4.25 -11.21 2.57
N LEU A 94 3.66 -10.35 3.40
CA LEU A 94 4.06 -10.17 4.79
C LEU A 94 2.98 -10.73 5.72
N LYS A 95 3.37 -11.43 6.78
CA LYS A 95 2.48 -11.78 7.89
C LYS A 95 2.73 -10.82 9.04
N LEU A 96 1.70 -10.06 9.42
CA LEU A 96 1.72 -9.12 10.54
C LEU A 96 0.88 -9.69 11.68
N SER A 97 1.44 -9.71 12.89
CA SER A 97 0.76 -10.11 14.13
C SER A 97 1.23 -9.26 15.31
N LYS A 98 0.51 -9.33 16.43
CA LYS A 98 0.91 -8.67 17.68
C LYS A 98 1.60 -9.66 18.62
N VAL A 99 2.76 -9.29 19.14
CA VAL A 99 3.57 -10.15 20.02
C VAL A 99 2.77 -10.50 21.27
N GLY A 100 2.79 -11.77 21.67
CA GLY A 100 2.10 -12.26 22.86
C GLY A 100 0.57 -12.36 22.75
N GLN A 101 -0.02 -12.04 21.59
CA GLN A 101 -1.46 -12.18 21.35
C GLN A 101 -1.75 -13.20 20.25
N GLY A 102 -2.36 -14.33 20.61
CA GLY A 102 -2.84 -15.32 19.65
C GLY A 102 -3.95 -14.76 18.75
N ASN A 103 -4.10 -15.35 17.56
CA ASN A 103 -5.19 -15.07 16.62
C ASN A 103 -5.27 -13.61 16.10
N THR A 104 -4.15 -12.89 16.07
CA THR A 104 -4.05 -11.53 15.52
C THR A 104 -3.33 -11.46 14.17
N GLU A 105 -2.86 -12.62 13.65
CA GLU A 105 -2.09 -12.67 12.42
C GLU A 105 -2.96 -12.39 11.19
N ARG A 106 -2.44 -11.56 10.29
CA ARG A 106 -3.04 -11.32 8.97
C ARG A 106 -1.97 -11.07 7.92
N THR A 107 -2.33 -11.33 6.67
CA THR A 107 -1.46 -11.00 5.52
C THR A 107 -1.55 -9.52 5.19
N VAL A 108 -0.40 -8.89 4.96
CA VAL A 108 -0.23 -7.55 4.42
C VAL A 108 0.62 -7.68 3.14
N TRP A 109 0.11 -7.14 2.04
CA TRP A 109 0.77 -7.17 0.74
C TRP A 109 1.49 -5.86 0.51
N GLN A 110 2.81 -5.90 0.37
CA GLN A 110 3.59 -4.71 0.07
C GLN A 110 3.94 -4.70 -1.42
N TYR A 111 3.44 -3.70 -2.12
CA TYR A 111 3.74 -3.39 -3.51
C TYR A 111 4.80 -2.29 -3.54
N HIS A 112 6.03 -2.65 -3.92
CA HIS A 112 7.15 -1.72 -4.00
C HIS A 112 7.46 -1.40 -5.46
N PHE A 113 6.98 -0.26 -5.93
CA PHE A 113 7.24 0.26 -7.28
C PHE A 113 8.65 0.86 -7.35
N ARG A 114 9.49 0.32 -8.24
CA ARG A 114 10.93 0.61 -8.34
C ARG A 114 11.31 1.39 -9.60
N ALA A 115 10.39 1.50 -10.56
CA ALA A 115 10.64 2.15 -11.85
C ALA A 115 10.43 3.67 -11.85
N TRP A 116 9.94 4.26 -10.75
CA TRP A 116 9.74 5.72 -10.69
C TRP A 116 11.09 6.46 -10.75
N PRO A 117 11.28 7.43 -11.67
CA PRO A 117 12.52 8.17 -11.79
C PRO A 117 12.77 9.14 -10.63
N ASP A 118 14.04 9.39 -10.31
CA ASP A 118 14.43 10.31 -9.23
C ASP A 118 13.91 11.75 -9.48
N HIS A 119 13.90 12.19 -10.73
CA HIS A 119 13.32 13.47 -11.17
C HIS A 119 12.25 13.24 -12.23
N GLY A 120 11.13 13.95 -12.10
CA GLY A 120 10.02 13.87 -13.03
C GLY A 120 9.10 12.69 -12.78
N VAL A 121 8.50 12.21 -13.86
CA VAL A 121 7.52 11.12 -13.89
C VAL A 121 7.98 10.05 -14.89
N PRO A 122 7.52 8.81 -14.77
CA PRO A 122 7.72 7.81 -15.82
C PRO A 122 7.34 8.38 -17.19
N SER A 123 8.17 8.11 -18.21
CA SER A 123 7.92 8.62 -19.57
C SER A 123 6.73 7.95 -20.24
N ASP A 124 6.39 6.73 -19.79
CA ASP A 124 5.24 5.96 -20.23
C ASP A 124 4.37 5.61 -19.01
N PRO A 125 3.04 5.84 -19.06
CA PRO A 125 2.16 5.55 -17.93
C PRO A 125 1.81 4.06 -17.80
N GLY A 126 2.06 3.23 -18.81
CA GLY A 126 1.62 1.83 -18.86
C GLY A 126 2.03 1.04 -17.62
N GLY A 127 3.32 1.11 -17.24
CA GLY A 127 3.81 0.42 -16.04
C GLY A 127 3.19 0.90 -14.72
N VAL A 128 2.75 2.16 -14.64
CA VAL A 128 2.04 2.68 -13.45
C VAL A 128 0.58 2.20 -13.45
N LEU A 129 -0.06 2.15 -14.61
CA LEU A 129 -1.44 1.68 -14.76
C LEU A 129 -1.56 0.18 -14.46
N ASP A 130 -0.68 -0.65 -15.01
CA ASP A 130 -0.63 -2.09 -14.72
C ASP A 130 -0.42 -2.35 -13.23
N PHE A 131 0.47 -1.56 -12.61
CA PHE A 131 0.72 -1.63 -11.16
C PHE A 131 -0.50 -1.22 -10.32
N LEU A 132 -1.22 -0.18 -10.73
CA LEU A 132 -2.46 0.27 -10.08
C LEU A 132 -3.56 -0.78 -10.17
N GLU A 133 -3.73 -1.41 -11.34
CA GLU A 133 -4.71 -2.46 -11.56
C GLU A 133 -4.45 -3.68 -10.65
N GLU A 134 -3.19 -4.10 -10.53
CA GLU A 134 -2.77 -5.17 -9.61
C GLU A 134 -3.05 -4.83 -8.13
N VAL A 135 -2.75 -3.59 -7.71
CA VAL A 135 -3.06 -3.12 -6.35
C VAL A 135 -4.57 -3.10 -6.11
N HIS A 136 -5.35 -2.63 -7.09
CA HIS A 136 -6.79 -2.55 -7.03
C HIS A 136 -7.42 -3.94 -6.87
N HIS A 137 -7.06 -4.88 -7.74
CA HIS A 137 -7.53 -6.26 -7.66
C HIS A 137 -7.15 -6.92 -6.34
N LYS A 138 -5.94 -6.66 -5.81
CA LYS A 138 -5.56 -7.20 -4.51
C LYS A 138 -6.43 -6.68 -3.38
N GLN A 139 -6.68 -5.37 -3.35
CA GLN A 139 -7.48 -4.74 -2.30
C GLN A 139 -8.94 -5.21 -2.34
N GLU A 140 -9.57 -5.29 -3.53
CA GLU A 140 -10.97 -5.73 -3.65
C GLU A 140 -11.17 -7.21 -3.26
N ASN A 141 -10.16 -8.05 -3.46
CA ASN A 141 -10.22 -9.48 -3.13
C ASN A 141 -10.01 -9.80 -1.63
N ILE A 142 -9.77 -8.78 -0.78
CA ILE A 142 -9.58 -8.98 0.65
C ILE A 142 -10.79 -8.41 1.40
N ALA A 143 -11.61 -9.31 1.94
CA ALA A 143 -12.76 -8.95 2.75
C ALA A 143 -12.36 -8.06 3.93
N GLU A 144 -13.13 -6.98 4.12
CA GLU A 144 -12.96 -6.00 5.20
C GLU A 144 -11.54 -5.42 5.29
N ALA A 145 -10.84 -5.29 4.16
CA ALA A 145 -9.56 -4.60 4.14
C ALA A 145 -9.72 -3.13 4.55
N GLY A 146 -8.88 -2.67 5.48
CA GLY A 146 -8.77 -1.25 5.81
C GLY A 146 -8.14 -0.43 4.67
N PRO A 147 -7.89 0.88 4.88
CA PRO A 147 -7.32 1.76 3.87
C PRO A 147 -5.99 1.25 3.30
N VAL A 148 -5.77 1.51 2.01
CA VAL A 148 -4.47 1.26 1.36
C VAL A 148 -3.45 2.28 1.88
N VAL A 149 -2.32 1.81 2.40
CA VAL A 149 -1.25 2.69 2.87
C VAL A 149 -0.38 3.05 1.67
N VAL A 150 -0.27 4.32 1.32
CA VAL A 150 0.54 4.80 0.20
C VAL A 150 1.63 5.74 0.72
N HIS A 151 2.88 5.45 0.39
CA HIS A 151 4.00 6.30 0.78
C HIS A 151 5.05 6.45 -0.32
N CYS A 152 5.80 7.55 -0.22
CA CYS A 152 7.01 7.80 -1.00
C CYS A 152 8.13 8.18 -0.02
N SER A 153 8.76 9.34 -0.20
CA SER A 153 9.69 9.92 0.76
C SER A 153 8.99 10.92 1.69
N ALA A 154 8.45 12.02 1.17
CA ALA A 154 7.73 13.02 1.96
C ALA A 154 6.22 12.75 2.11
N GLY A 155 5.68 11.75 1.40
CA GLY A 155 4.25 11.40 1.46
C GLY A 155 3.32 12.31 0.66
N ILE A 156 3.85 13.17 -0.22
CA ILE A 156 3.05 14.18 -0.94
C ILE A 156 3.06 13.98 -2.47
N GLY A 157 4.23 13.95 -3.12
CA GLY A 157 4.35 13.99 -4.58
C GLY A 157 3.88 12.70 -5.23
N ARG A 158 4.75 11.66 -5.26
CA ARG A 158 4.41 10.35 -5.85
C ARG A 158 3.21 9.69 -5.16
N THR A 159 3.11 9.87 -3.83
CA THR A 159 1.95 9.42 -3.05
C THR A 159 0.65 10.05 -3.55
N GLY A 160 0.61 11.39 -3.70
CA GLY A 160 -0.55 12.09 -4.19
C GLY A 160 -0.87 11.74 -5.63
N THR A 161 0.14 11.65 -6.50
CA THR A 161 -0.04 11.22 -7.89
C THR A 161 -0.66 9.82 -7.96
N PHE A 162 -0.15 8.85 -7.20
CA PHE A 162 -0.72 7.50 -7.16
C PHE A 162 -2.18 7.51 -6.71
N ILE A 163 -2.47 8.17 -5.57
CA ILE A 163 -3.82 8.22 -5.01
C ILE A 163 -4.81 8.90 -5.97
N VAL A 164 -4.42 10.00 -6.61
CA VAL A 164 -5.29 10.74 -7.53
C VAL A 164 -5.59 9.94 -8.80
N ILE A 165 -4.67 9.10 -9.28
CA ILE A 165 -4.94 8.23 -10.45
C ILE A 165 -5.88 7.07 -10.07
N ASP A 166 -5.82 6.56 -8.83
CA ASP A 166 -6.67 5.44 -8.36
C ASP A 166 -8.10 5.84 -7.94
N ILE A 167 -8.37 7.15 -7.80
CA ILE A 167 -9.70 7.71 -7.45
C ILE A 167 -10.56 7.83 -8.70
#